data_AF-A0A091HLV5-F1
#
_entry.id   AF-A0A091HLV5-F1
#
_cell.length_a   1.000
_cell.length_b   1.000
_cell.length_c   1.000
_cell.angle_alpha   90.00
_cell.angle_beta   90.00
_cell.angle_gamma   90.00
#
_symmetry.space_group_name_H-M   'P 1'
#
loop_
_entity.id
_entity.type
_entity.pdbx_description
1 polymer ?
#
loop_
_entity_poly.entity_id
_entity_poly.type
_entity_poly.pdbx_seq_one_letter_code
_entity_poly.pdbx_strand_id
1 'polypeptide(L)' 'KKLVKAFKKKFACNGTVIEHPEYGEVIQLQGDQCKNICQFLVEIGLAKDDQLKVHGF' A
#
# COMPACT_ATOMS: atom_id res chain seq x y z
N LYS A 1 1.91 1.90 -11.62
CA LYS A 1 3.34 1.81 -11.17
C LYS A 1 3.93 3.04 -10.42
N LYS A 2 3.38 4.26 -10.50
CA LYS A 2 3.96 5.44 -9.78
C LYS A 2 3.87 5.33 -8.25
N LEU A 3 2.78 4.76 -7.73
CA LEU A 3 2.55 4.58 -6.28
C LEU A 3 3.63 3.69 -5.64
N VAL A 4 3.95 2.54 -6.25
CA VAL A 4 5.02 1.65 -5.75
C VAL A 4 6.38 2.35 -5.70
N LYS A 5 6.70 3.21 -6.68
CA LYS A 5 7.94 4.01 -6.62
C LYS A 5 7.93 5.00 -5.46
N ALA A 6 6.79 5.62 -5.16
CA ALA A 6 6.64 6.51 -4.01
C ALA A 6 6.80 5.74 -2.70
N PHE A 7 6.16 4.57 -2.57
CA PHE A 7 6.29 3.70 -1.40
C PHE A 7 7.73 3.22 -1.18
N LYS A 8 8.42 2.79 -2.23
CA LYS A 8 9.83 2.39 -2.15
C LYS A 8 10.73 3.52 -1.63
N LYS A 9 10.52 4.74 -2.11
CA LYS A 9 11.31 5.90 -1.68
C LYS A 9 10.96 6.37 -0.27
N LYS A 10 9.67 6.40 0.09
CA LYS A 10 9.21 6.95 1.37
C LYS A 10 9.41 5.99 2.54
N PHE A 11 9.30 4.68 2.31
CA PHE A 11 9.37 3.66 3.36
C PHE A 11 10.65 2.83 3.33
N ALA A 12 11.55 3.07 2.37
CA ALA A 12 12.79 2.31 2.18
C ALA A 12 12.56 0.77 2.07
N CYS A 13 11.37 0.35 1.63
CA CYS A 13 11.01 -1.04 1.42
C CYS A 13 11.02 -1.39 -0.07
N ASN A 14 11.20 -2.66 -0.40
CA ASN A 14 10.88 -3.12 -1.74
C ASN A 14 9.37 -3.30 -1.91
N GLY A 15 8.94 -3.30 -3.16
CA GLY A 15 7.55 -3.47 -3.53
C GLY A 15 7.38 -3.86 -4.98
N THR A 16 6.34 -4.60 -5.28
CA THR A 16 5.99 -5.04 -6.63
C THR A 16 4.51 -4.85 -6.88
N VAL A 17 4.14 -4.75 -8.14
CA VAL A 17 2.75 -4.79 -8.59
C VAL A 17 2.55 -6.18 -9.17
N ILE A 18 1.56 -6.91 -8.66
CA ILE A 18 1.18 -8.24 -9.13
C ILE A 18 -0.27 -8.22 -9.60
N GLU A 19 -0.62 -9.10 -10.52
CA GLU A 19 -2.01 -9.29 -10.94
C GLU A 19 -2.58 -10.49 -10.18
N HIS A 20 -3.65 -10.27 -9.42
CA HIS A 20 -4.37 -11.30 -8.69
C HIS A 20 -5.65 -11.67 -9.46
N PRO A 21 -5.94 -12.97 -9.64
CA PRO A 21 -7.10 -13.42 -10.44
C PRO A 21 -8.44 -12.94 -9.89
N GLU A 22 -8.57 -12.74 -8.58
CA GLU A 22 -9.81 -12.25 -7.94
C GLU A 22 -9.84 -10.72 -7.73
N TYR A 23 -8.69 -10.10 -7.46
CA TYR A 23 -8.62 -8.70 -7.00
C TYR A 23 -8.03 -7.74 -8.04
N GLY A 24 -7.57 -8.24 -9.18
CA GLY A 24 -6.91 -7.45 -10.22
C GLY A 24 -5.51 -6.98 -9.79
N GLU A 25 -5.17 -5.72 -10.08
CA GLU A 25 -3.84 -5.17 -9.79
C GLU A 25 -3.63 -4.93 -8.27
N VAL A 26 -2.71 -5.68 -7.66
CA VAL A 26 -2.38 -5.60 -6.24
C VAL A 26 -0.94 -5.13 -6.04
N ILE A 27 -0.73 -4.25 -5.07
CA ILE A 27 0.61 -3.79 -4.65
C ILE A 27 1.06 -4.62 -3.45
N GLN A 28 2.21 -5.28 -3.57
CA GLN A 28 2.84 -6.02 -2.49
C GLN A 28 4.09 -5.26 -2.02
N LEU A 29 4.24 -5.00 -0.73
CA LEU A 29 5.42 -4.40 -0.11
C LEU A 29 6.13 -5.42 0.80
N GLN A 30 7.44 -5.27 0.98
CA GLN A 30 8.22 -6.09 1.92
C GLN A 30 8.15 -5.52 3.35
N GLY A 31 7.99 -6.41 4.34
CA GLY A 31 7.92 -6.06 5.76
C GLY A 31 6.53 -5.62 6.21
N ASP A 32 6.35 -5.43 7.52
CA ASP A 32 5.12 -4.83 8.04
C ASP A 32 5.13 -3.32 7.81
N GLN A 33 4.26 -2.86 6.91
CA GLN A 33 4.12 -1.45 6.54
C GLN A 33 2.67 -0.98 6.65
N CYS A 34 1.80 -1.78 7.28
CA CYS A 34 0.35 -1.58 7.30
C CYS A 34 -0.02 -0.18 7.83
N LYS A 35 0.59 0.25 8.94
CA LYS A 35 0.38 1.58 9.54
C LYS A 35 0.84 2.71 8.62
N ASN A 36 2.03 2.56 8.03
CA ASN A 36 2.64 3.56 7.16
C ASN A 36 1.85 3.78 5.86
N ILE A 37 1.34 2.70 5.25
CA ILE A 37 0.51 2.77 4.05
C ILE A 37 -0.85 3.39 4.38
N CYS A 38 -1.47 2.97 5.48
CA CYS A 38 -2.76 3.49 5.91
C CYS A 38 -2.70 5.01 6.12
N GLN A 39 -1.70 5.48 6.87
CA GLN A 39 -1.50 6.90 7.10
C GLN A 39 -1.18 7.67 5.81
N PHE A 40 -0.36 7.10 4.92
CA PHE A 40 -0.04 7.75 3.66
C PHE A 40 -1.27 7.92 2.76
N LEU A 41 -2.11 6.89 2.63
CA LEU A 41 -3.30 6.92 1.77
C LEU A 41 -4.31 7.97 2.22
N VAL A 42 -4.46 8.16 3.54
CA VAL A 42 -5.27 9.23 4.13
C VAL A 42 -4.63 10.60 3.89
N GLU A 43 -3.31 10.73 4.11
CA GLU A 43 -2.56 11.98 3.93
C GLU A 43 -2.66 12.52 2.49
N ILE A 44 -2.61 11.64 1.49
CA ILE A 44 -2.75 12.04 0.08
C ILE A 44 -4.21 12.18 -0.38
N GLY A 45 -5.18 11.90 0.49
CA GLY A 45 -6.62 12.00 0.21
C GLY A 45 -7.14 10.93 -0.77
N LEU A 46 -6.43 9.81 -0.92
CA LEU A 46 -6.80 8.75 -1.87
C LEU A 46 -7.78 7.75 -1.26
N ALA A 47 -7.79 7.62 0.07
CA ALA A 47 -8.76 6.84 0.81
C ALA A 47 -9.12 7.54 2.13
N LYS A 48 -10.34 7.29 2.62
CA LYS A 48 -10.75 7.65 3.98
C LYS A 48 -10.42 6.51 4.95
N ASP A 49 -10.31 6.83 6.24
CA ASP A 49 -10.01 5.85 7.29
C ASP A 49 -11.01 4.68 7.30
N ASP A 50 -12.30 4.95 7.13
CA ASP A 50 -13.37 3.95 7.09
C ASP A 50 -13.23 2.95 5.92
N GLN A 51 -12.55 3.36 4.85
CA GLN A 51 -12.32 2.52 3.66
C GLN A 51 -11.07 1.64 3.81
N LEU A 52 -10.24 1.87 4.83
CA LEU A 52 -8.98 1.18 5.04
C LEU A 52 -9.15 0.06 6.07
N LYS A 53 -9.12 -1.18 5.58
CA LYS A 53 -9.16 -2.38 6.43
C LYS A 53 -7.78 -3.01 6.52
N VAL A 54 -7.22 -3.03 7.73
CA VAL A 54 -5.96 -3.72 8.02
C VAL A 54 -6.27 -5.14 8.44
N HIS A 55 -5.85 -6.11 7.62
CA HIS A 55 -5.94 -7.53 7.91
C HIS A 55 -4.55 -8.07 8.22
N GLY A 56 -4.25 -8.33 9.49
CA GLY A 56 -2.92 -8.76 9.95
C GLY A 56 -2.62 -8.30 11.37
N PHE A 57 -1.46 -8.70 11.90
CA PHE A 57 -0.95 -8.36 13.23
C PHE A 57 0.43 -7.71 13.12
#